data_AF-A0A3B9KY37-F1
#
_entry.id   AF-A0A3B9KY37-F1
#
_cell.length_a   1.000
_cell.length_b   1.000
_cell.length_c   1.000
_cell.angle_alpha   90.00
_cell.angle_beta   90.00
_cell.angle_gamma   90.00
#
_symmetry.space_group_name_H-M   'P 1'
#
loop_
_entity.id
_entity.type
_entity.pdbx_description
1 polymer ?
#
loop_
_entity_poly.entity_id
_entity_poly.type
_entity_poly.pdbx_seq_one_letter_code
_entity_poly.pdbx_strand_id
1 'polypeptide(L)'
;MATDRHIIVAGVGKSGHIGQKIAASLASTGTPSFFLHPTEASHGDLGMIVPGSVVIAISYSGESRELVDLLRYCKSNQVPVIGMSRAPDSTLGRGSDVLLALPTVAEACPNGLAPTSSTTMALALGDALTIVLMARRGFSREEFGFRHPGGKLGRSLQT
;
A
#
# COMPACT_ATOMS: atom_id res chain seq x y z
N MET A 1 -7.32 13.36 0.28
CA MET A 1 -6.11 13.50 -0.53
C MET A 1 -6.40 13.08 -1.95
N ALA A 2 -6.06 13.91 -2.92
CA ALA A 2 -6.07 13.55 -4.33
C ALA A 2 -4.62 13.31 -4.78
N THR A 3 -4.41 12.38 -5.70
CA THR A 3 -3.11 12.15 -6.36
C THR A 3 -3.29 12.27 -7.86
N ASP A 4 -2.39 13.01 -8.50
CA ASP A 4 -2.26 13.16 -9.95
C ASP A 4 -1.03 12.43 -10.52
N ARG A 5 -0.41 11.59 -9.67
CA ARG A 5 0.73 10.72 -9.98
C ARG A 5 0.42 9.30 -9.50
N HIS A 6 1.31 8.70 -8.72
CA HIS A 6 1.24 7.30 -8.31
C HIS A 6 0.90 7.17 -6.83
N ILE A 7 0.17 6.10 -6.51
CA ILE A 7 0.17 5.54 -5.15
C ILE A 7 1.37 4.62 -5.01
N ILE A 8 2.26 4.93 -4.07
CA ILE A 8 3.48 4.17 -3.82
C ILE A 8 3.27 3.36 -2.54
N VAL A 9 3.24 2.04 -2.65
CA VAL A 9 3.03 1.15 -1.48
C VAL A 9 4.38 0.66 -0.97
N ALA A 10 4.61 0.76 0.33
CA ALA A 10 5.89 0.44 0.95
C ALA A 10 5.72 -0.41 2.21
N GLY A 11 6.60 -1.38 2.41
CA GLY A 11 6.63 -2.24 3.59
C GLY A 11 7.75 -3.27 3.50
N VAL A 12 8.15 -3.85 4.62
CA VAL A 12 9.22 -4.87 4.69
C VAL A 12 8.69 -6.23 5.10
N GLY A 13 9.41 -7.29 4.72
CA GLY A 13 9.06 -8.67 5.07
C GLY A 13 7.66 -9.06 4.61
N LYS A 14 6.86 -9.68 5.49
CA LYS A 14 5.49 -10.11 5.15
C LYS A 14 4.55 -8.94 4.84
N SER A 15 4.72 -7.80 5.52
CA SER A 15 4.02 -6.56 5.16
C SER A 15 4.38 -6.09 3.75
N GLY A 16 5.64 -6.27 3.33
CA GLY A 16 6.10 -5.97 1.98
C GLY A 16 5.40 -6.80 0.91
N HIS A 17 5.26 -8.11 1.12
CA HIS A 17 4.50 -8.97 0.19
C HIS A 17 3.02 -8.56 0.08
N ILE A 18 2.39 -8.21 1.20
CA ILE A 18 1.03 -7.66 1.16
C ILE A 18 1.00 -6.33 0.41
N GLY A 19 1.99 -5.45 0.64
CA GLY A 19 2.14 -4.19 -0.09
C GLY A 19 2.25 -4.38 -1.61
N GLN A 20 3.02 -5.38 -2.07
CA GLN A 20 3.10 -5.74 -3.49
C GLN A 20 1.75 -6.14 -4.06
N LYS A 21 0.99 -6.98 -3.35
CA LYS A 21 -0.37 -7.39 -3.76
C LYS A 21 -1.29 -6.18 -3.86
N ILE A 22 -1.28 -5.30 -2.85
CA ILE A 22 -2.09 -4.08 -2.82
C ILE A 22 -1.76 -3.18 -4.01
N ALA A 23 -0.47 -2.91 -4.25
CA ALA A 23 -0.04 -2.10 -5.38
C ALA A 23 -0.47 -2.70 -6.73
N ALA A 24 -0.39 -4.03 -6.87
CA ALA A 24 -0.87 -4.71 -8.08
C ALA A 24 -2.39 -4.59 -8.25
N SER A 25 -3.16 -4.70 -7.16
CA SER A 25 -4.62 -4.61 -7.18
C SER A 25 -5.11 -3.20 -7.54
N LEU A 26 -4.47 -2.16 -6.99
CA LEU A 26 -4.74 -0.77 -7.33
C LEU A 26 -4.44 -0.49 -8.81
N ALA A 27 -3.27 -0.91 -9.29
CA ALA A 27 -2.84 -0.69 -10.67
C ALA A 27 -3.77 -1.37 -11.69
N SER A 28 -4.15 -2.62 -11.41
CA SER A 28 -5.03 -3.39 -12.28
C SER A 28 -6.47 -2.85 -12.34
N THR A 29 -6.85 -2.06 -11.34
CA THR A 29 -8.20 -1.49 -11.19
C THR A 29 -8.24 0.03 -11.41
N GLY A 30 -7.29 0.55 -12.19
CA GLY A 30 -7.34 1.92 -12.71
C GLY A 30 -6.78 2.99 -11.77
N THR A 31 -6.10 2.60 -10.69
CA THR A 31 -5.34 3.52 -9.83
C THR A 31 -3.84 3.29 -10.01
N PRO A 32 -3.12 4.15 -10.75
CA PRO A 32 -1.68 3.96 -10.99
C PRO A 32 -0.90 3.80 -9.68
N SER A 33 -0.21 2.67 -9.55
CA SER A 33 0.51 2.34 -8.32
C SER A 33 1.63 1.34 -8.54
N PHE A 34 2.61 1.37 -7.66
CA PHE A 34 3.70 0.40 -7.63
C PHE A 34 4.20 0.20 -6.20
N PHE A 35 4.99 -0.85 -6.01
CA PHE A 35 5.62 -1.15 -4.74
C PHE A 35 7.05 -0.59 -4.69
N LEU A 36 7.40 0.06 -3.59
CA LEU A 36 8.75 0.53 -3.29
C LEU A 36 9.24 -0.17 -2.02
N HIS A 37 10.32 -0.94 -2.13
CA HIS A 37 10.91 -1.61 -0.97
C HIS A 37 11.64 -0.58 -0.08
N PRO A 38 11.31 -0.45 1.22
CA PRO A 38 11.88 0.61 2.06
C PRO A 38 13.41 0.57 2.18
N THR A 39 14.03 -0.61 2.19
CA THR A 39 15.51 -0.73 2.18
C THR A 39 16.11 -0.15 0.91
N GLU A 40 15.55 -0.45 -0.27
CA GLU A 40 16.06 0.07 -1.54
C GLU A 40 15.81 1.58 -1.66
N ALA A 41 14.73 2.09 -1.06
CA ALA A 41 14.46 3.51 -0.97
C ALA A 41 15.64 4.26 -0.35
N SER A 42 16.13 3.80 0.81
CA SER A 42 17.32 4.38 1.48
C SER A 42 18.61 4.29 0.63
N HIS A 43 18.62 3.49 -0.44
CA HIS A 43 19.76 3.29 -1.33
C HIS A 43 19.55 3.87 -2.74
N GLY A 44 18.61 4.82 -2.91
CA GLY A 44 18.48 5.63 -4.13
C GLY A 44 17.05 5.69 -4.67
N ASP A 45 16.22 4.69 -4.35
CA ASP A 45 14.87 4.58 -4.91
C ASP A 45 13.88 5.59 -4.32
N LEU A 46 14.28 6.39 -3.31
CA LEU A 46 13.52 7.58 -2.92
C LEU A 46 13.27 8.53 -4.10
N GLY A 47 14.13 8.53 -5.12
CA GLY A 47 13.92 9.28 -6.35
C GLY A 47 12.67 8.87 -7.15
N MET A 48 12.07 7.71 -6.86
CA MET A 48 10.80 7.28 -7.45
C MET A 48 9.59 8.02 -6.87
N ILE A 49 9.75 8.67 -5.72
CA ILE A 49 8.71 9.45 -5.06
C ILE A 49 8.74 10.87 -5.63
N VAL A 50 7.77 11.19 -6.48
CA VAL A 50 7.67 12.51 -7.13
C VAL A 50 6.53 13.36 -6.54
N PRO A 51 6.60 14.71 -6.61
CA PRO A 51 5.51 15.58 -6.19
C PRO A 51 4.18 15.17 -6.82
N GLY A 52 3.10 15.18 -6.03
CA GLY A 52 1.77 14.69 -6.44
C GLY A 52 1.52 13.21 -6.15
N SER A 53 2.55 12.45 -5.77
CA SER A 53 2.40 11.04 -5.32
C SER A 53 1.85 10.97 -3.90
N VAL A 54 1.32 9.80 -3.53
CA VAL A 54 0.90 9.47 -2.15
C VAL A 54 1.55 8.16 -1.76
N VAL A 55 2.08 8.08 -0.53
CA VAL A 55 2.68 6.85 -0.01
C VAL A 55 1.70 6.12 0.90
N ILE A 56 1.56 4.81 0.72
CA ILE A 56 0.93 3.90 1.68
C ILE A 56 2.03 3.08 2.34
N ALA A 57 2.33 3.33 3.62
CA ALA A 57 3.36 2.61 4.37
C ALA A 57 2.73 1.60 5.32
N ILE A 58 3.20 0.35 5.27
CA ILE A 58 2.62 -0.79 5.99
C ILE A 58 3.62 -1.32 7.02
N SER A 59 3.27 -1.21 8.30
CA SER A 59 3.99 -1.85 9.40
C SER A 59 3.04 -2.10 10.57
N TYR A 60 2.78 -3.37 10.88
CA TYR A 60 1.85 -3.74 11.95
C TYR A 60 2.30 -3.17 13.31
N SER A 61 3.59 -3.25 13.64
CA SER A 61 4.15 -2.61 14.86
C SER A 61 4.24 -1.09 14.74
N GLY A 62 4.44 -0.58 13.51
CA GLY A 62 4.70 0.83 13.24
C GLY A 62 6.14 1.27 13.55
N GLU A 63 7.04 0.33 13.88
CA GLU A 63 8.42 0.58 14.32
C GLU A 63 9.48 -0.06 13.41
N SER A 64 9.14 -0.36 12.16
CA SER A 64 10.11 -0.86 11.18
C SER A 64 11.14 0.22 10.85
N ARG A 65 12.42 -0.03 11.15
CA ARG A 65 13.51 0.94 10.97
C ARG A 65 13.71 1.33 9.51
N GLU A 66 13.47 0.40 8.60
CA GLU A 66 13.60 0.58 7.15
C GLU A 66 12.60 1.62 6.61
N LEU A 67 11.51 1.91 7.33
CA LEU A 67 10.57 2.97 6.94
C LEU A 67 11.03 4.38 7.36
N VAL A 68 12.01 4.51 8.24
CA VAL A 68 12.35 5.81 8.86
C VAL A 68 12.82 6.83 7.82
N ASP A 69 13.72 6.45 6.92
CA ASP A 69 14.22 7.37 5.90
C ASP A 69 13.14 7.72 4.88
N LEU A 70 12.28 6.75 4.52
CA LEU A 70 11.11 6.98 3.67
C LEU A 70 10.15 8.00 4.29
N LEU A 71 9.84 7.86 5.59
CA LEU A 71 8.96 8.81 6.28
C LEU A 71 9.59 10.20 6.39
N ARG A 72 10.90 10.28 6.67
CA ARG A 72 11.63 11.55 6.70
C ARG A 72 11.63 12.22 5.33
N TYR A 73 11.89 11.47 4.27
CA TYR A 73 11.85 11.98 2.90
C TYR A 73 10.46 12.51 2.54
N CYS A 74 9.40 11.75 2.83
CA CYS A 74 8.03 12.18 2.55
C CYS A 74 7.70 13.48 3.28
N LYS A 75 8.04 13.58 4.57
CA LYS A 75 7.85 14.80 5.36
C LYS A 75 8.58 16.00 4.77
N SER A 76 9.86 15.86 4.43
CA SER A 76 10.67 16.95 3.87
C SER A 76 10.18 17.42 2.50
N ASN A 77 9.57 16.53 1.71
CA ASN A 77 9.07 16.82 0.37
C ASN A 77 7.56 17.03 0.31
N GLN A 78 6.89 17.13 1.47
CA GLN A 78 5.45 17.31 1.59
C GLN A 78 4.64 16.26 0.81
N VAL A 79 5.17 15.03 0.74
CA VAL A 79 4.50 13.89 0.13
C VAL A 79 3.58 13.27 1.19
N PRO A 80 2.27 13.18 0.92
CA PRO A 80 1.34 12.62 1.89
C PRO A 80 1.58 11.15 2.18
N VAL A 81 1.49 10.77 3.45
CA VAL A 81 1.66 9.40 3.95
C VAL A 81 0.36 8.89 4.58
N ILE A 82 -0.11 7.74 4.07
CA ILE A 82 -1.14 6.92 4.68
C ILE A 82 -0.45 5.74 5.38
N GLY A 83 -0.56 5.66 6.70
CA GLY A 83 -0.01 4.54 7.48
C GLY A 83 -1.01 3.41 7.67
N MET A 84 -0.56 2.17 7.60
CA MET A 84 -1.30 1.00 8.09
C MET A 84 -0.54 0.38 9.27
N SER A 85 -1.05 0.58 10.48
CA SER A 85 -0.41 0.11 11.71
C SER A 85 -1.41 -0.09 12.84
N ARG A 86 -1.07 -0.93 13.83
CA ARG A 86 -1.90 -1.08 15.04
C ARG A 86 -1.66 -0.01 16.09
N ALA A 87 -0.58 0.75 15.98
CA ALA A 87 -0.07 1.62 17.03
C ALA A 87 -0.05 3.08 16.57
N PRO A 88 -1.03 3.91 16.99
CA PRO A 88 -1.08 5.33 16.62
C PRO A 88 0.12 6.15 17.10
N ASP A 89 0.63 5.82 18.28
CA ASP A 89 1.81 6.47 18.85
C ASP A 89 3.13 5.84 18.39
N SER A 90 3.13 5.05 17.31
CA SER A 90 4.36 4.52 16.73
C SER A 90 5.07 5.55 15.85
N THR A 91 6.31 5.25 15.45
CA THR A 91 7.05 6.02 14.45
C THR A 91 6.25 6.21 13.16
N LEU A 92 5.66 5.13 12.61
CA LEU A 92 4.78 5.21 11.43
C LEU A 92 3.50 5.98 11.74
N GLY A 93 2.86 5.72 12.89
CA GLY A 93 1.62 6.38 13.27
C GLY A 93 1.74 7.90 13.34
N ARG A 94 2.78 8.42 14.01
CA ARG A 94 3.09 9.85 14.06
C ARG A 94 3.62 10.43 12.75
N GLY A 95 4.22 9.60 11.92
CA GLY A 95 4.77 9.98 10.61
C GLY A 95 3.73 9.98 9.48
N SER A 96 2.50 9.57 9.77
CA SER A 96 1.41 9.49 8.78
C SER A 96 0.47 10.69 8.90
N ASP A 97 0.03 11.23 7.76
CA ASP A 97 -1.05 12.23 7.72
C ASP A 97 -2.41 11.59 7.97
N VAL A 98 -2.59 10.34 7.52
CA VAL A 98 -3.77 9.53 7.78
C VAL A 98 -3.32 8.16 8.26
N LEU A 99 -3.75 7.76 9.46
CA LEU A 99 -3.52 6.42 9.96
C LEU A 99 -4.77 5.55 9.76
N LEU A 100 -4.62 4.49 8.99
CA LEU A 100 -5.56 3.38 8.96
C LEU A 100 -5.19 2.41 10.08
N ALA A 101 -5.80 2.64 11.24
CA ALA A 101 -5.52 1.86 12.44
C ALA A 101 -6.01 0.41 12.28
N LEU A 102 -5.09 -0.54 12.41
CA LEU A 102 -5.41 -1.97 12.47
C LEU A 102 -5.74 -2.35 13.92
N PRO A 103 -6.73 -3.22 14.16
CA PRO A 103 -7.00 -3.68 15.51
C PRO A 103 -5.84 -4.54 16.02
N THR A 104 -5.62 -4.52 17.34
CA THR A 104 -4.66 -5.45 17.96
C THR A 104 -5.33 -6.81 18.09
N VAL A 105 -4.80 -7.79 17.36
CA VAL A 105 -5.26 -9.18 17.40
C VAL A 105 -4.07 -10.12 17.60
N ALA A 106 -4.33 -11.28 18.20
CA ALA A 106 -3.34 -12.35 18.30
C ALA A 106 -3.05 -12.94 16.92
N GLU A 107 -1.78 -13.28 16.68
CA GLU A 107 -1.42 -14.09 15.53
C GLU A 107 -1.96 -15.51 15.70
N ALA A 108 -2.46 -16.10 14.62
CA ALA A 108 -2.92 -17.49 14.61
C ALA A 108 -1.76 -18.49 14.75
N CYS A 109 -0.51 -18.04 14.57
CA CYS A 109 0.68 -18.84 14.79
C CYS A 109 0.76 -19.30 16.27
N PRO A 110 1.03 -20.59 16.57
CA PRO A 110 1.01 -21.11 17.94
C PRO A 110 1.94 -20.39 18.93
N ASN A 111 3.01 -19.77 18.45
CA ASN A 111 3.97 -19.01 19.27
C ASN A 111 3.77 -17.49 19.21
N GLY A 112 2.78 -17.01 18.46
CA GLY A 112 2.49 -15.58 18.29
C GLY A 112 3.52 -14.80 17.47
N LEU A 113 4.49 -15.46 16.82
CA LEU A 113 5.63 -14.79 16.16
C LEU A 113 5.41 -14.57 14.67
N ALA A 114 4.81 -15.55 13.98
CA ALA A 114 4.67 -15.47 12.52
C ALA A 114 3.49 -14.56 12.14
N PRO A 115 3.68 -13.58 11.24
CA PRO A 115 2.59 -12.76 10.74
C PRO A 115 1.56 -13.61 9.97
N THR A 116 0.33 -13.62 10.48
CA THR A 116 -0.81 -14.39 9.98
C THR A 116 -2.05 -13.50 9.98
N SER A 117 -2.63 -13.25 11.16
CA SER A 117 -3.77 -12.37 11.35
C SER A 117 -3.43 -10.94 10.91
N SER A 118 -2.25 -10.43 11.26
CA SER A 118 -1.83 -9.06 10.90
C SER A 118 -1.73 -8.84 9.39
N THR A 119 -1.17 -9.80 8.65
CA THR A 119 -1.04 -9.72 7.19
C THR A 119 -2.37 -9.90 6.49
N THR A 120 -3.24 -10.78 7.00
CA THR A 120 -4.62 -10.92 6.50
C THR A 120 -5.43 -9.64 6.68
N MET A 121 -5.33 -8.97 7.83
CA MET A 121 -6.01 -7.68 8.05
C MET A 121 -5.51 -6.59 7.10
N ALA A 122 -4.19 -6.48 6.93
CA ALA A 122 -3.60 -5.51 6.00
C ALA A 122 -4.06 -5.78 4.55
N LEU A 123 -4.12 -7.05 4.15
CA LEU A 123 -4.62 -7.46 2.84
C LEU A 123 -6.10 -7.08 2.65
N ALA A 124 -6.95 -7.43 3.61
CA ALA A 124 -8.37 -7.14 3.56
C ALA A 124 -8.63 -5.62 3.50
N LEU A 125 -7.88 -4.83 4.27
CA LEU A 125 -7.96 -3.37 4.24
C LEU A 125 -7.51 -2.80 2.88
N GLY A 126 -6.43 -3.33 2.30
CA GLY A 126 -5.99 -2.95 0.96
C GLY A 126 -7.01 -3.27 -0.13
N ASP A 127 -7.69 -4.39 -0.02
CA ASP A 127 -8.77 -4.78 -0.95
C ASP A 127 -9.98 -3.86 -0.78
N ALA A 128 -10.35 -3.51 0.46
CA ALA A 128 -11.40 -2.53 0.71
C ALA A 128 -11.08 -1.16 0.09
N LEU A 129 -9.84 -0.67 0.23
CA LEU A 129 -9.39 0.57 -0.42
C LEU A 129 -9.51 0.48 -1.95
N THR A 130 -9.10 -0.65 -2.52
CA THR A 130 -9.17 -0.90 -3.96
C THR A 130 -10.62 -0.80 -4.46
N ILE A 131 -11.55 -1.50 -3.80
CA ILE A 131 -12.98 -1.49 -4.15
C ILE A 131 -13.58 -0.08 -4.03
N VAL A 132 -13.25 0.66 -2.96
CA VAL A 132 -13.74 2.03 -2.78
C VAL A 132 -13.23 2.96 -3.89
N LEU A 133 -11.96 2.81 -4.29
CA LEU A 133 -11.37 3.61 -5.37
C LEU A 133 -11.94 3.25 -6.74
N MET A 134 -12.18 1.96 -7.01
CA MET A 134 -12.90 1.52 -8.21
C MET A 134 -14.27 2.18 -8.33
N ALA A 135 -15.06 2.11 -7.27
CA ALA A 135 -16.40 2.70 -7.23
C ALA A 135 -16.34 4.23 -7.42
N ARG A 136 -15.43 4.92 -6.73
CA ARG A 136 -15.27 6.38 -6.84
C ARG A 136 -14.78 6.85 -8.20
N ARG A 137 -13.99 6.03 -8.91
CA ARG A 137 -13.48 6.34 -10.26
C ARG A 137 -14.44 5.90 -11.37
N GLY A 138 -15.50 5.16 -11.03
CA GLY A 138 -16.38 4.56 -12.04
C GLY A 138 -15.67 3.51 -12.89
N PHE A 139 -14.72 2.77 -12.31
CA PHE A 139 -13.89 1.81 -13.04
C PHE A 139 -14.75 0.75 -13.73
N SER A 140 -14.65 0.68 -15.06
CA SER A 140 -15.58 -0.09 -15.88
C SER A 140 -15.08 -1.51 -16.22
N ARG A 141 -15.99 -2.32 -16.74
CA ARG A 141 -15.70 -3.67 -17.22
C ARG A 141 -14.79 -3.64 -18.46
N GLU A 142 -15.00 -2.68 -19.34
CA GLU A 142 -14.22 -2.43 -20.56
C GLU A 142 -12.79 -1.99 -20.18
N GLU A 143 -12.68 -1.09 -19.21
CA GLU A 143 -11.41 -0.65 -18.62
C GLU A 143 -10.62 -1.81 -18.01
N PHE A 144 -11.31 -2.76 -17.36
CA PHE A 144 -10.67 -4.00 -16.90
C PHE A 144 -10.15 -4.83 -18.07
N GLY A 145 -10.95 -5.00 -19.13
CA GLY A 145 -10.56 -5.71 -20.35
C GLY A 145 -9.30 -5.13 -20.99
N PHE A 146 -9.20 -3.80 -21.10
CA PHE A 146 -8.02 -3.11 -21.65
C PHE A 146 -6.76 -3.36 -20.83
N ARG A 147 -6.88 -3.37 -19.48
CA ARG A 147 -5.75 -3.55 -18.57
C ARG A 147 -5.32 -5.02 -18.38
N HIS A 148 -6.08 -6.00 -18.90
CA HIS A 148 -5.82 -7.43 -18.72
C HIS A 148 -5.79 -8.24 -20.03
N PRO A 149 -4.97 -7.89 -21.03
CA PRO A 149 -4.99 -8.53 -22.35
C PRO A 149 -4.59 -10.02 -22.32
N GLY A 150 -3.79 -10.44 -21.33
CA GLY A 150 -3.27 -11.81 -21.23
C GLY A 150 -4.23 -12.83 -20.59
N GLY A 151 -5.25 -12.39 -19.85
CA GLY A 151 -6.13 -13.26 -19.09
C GLY A 151 -7.35 -13.74 -19.87
N LYS A 152 -7.87 -14.94 -19.56
CA LYS A 152 -9.14 -15.43 -20.14
C LYS A 152 -10.28 -14.44 -19.90
N LEU A 153 -10.36 -13.90 -18.69
CA LEU A 153 -11.36 -12.91 -18.32
C LEU A 153 -11.19 -11.62 -19.15
N GLY A 154 -10.01 -10.99 -19.14
CA GLY A 154 -9.80 -9.75 -19.90
C GLY A 154 -10.05 -9.89 -21.40
N ARG A 155 -9.63 -11.01 -22.02
CA ARG A 155 -9.96 -11.30 -23.43
C ARG A 155 -11.45 -11.37 -23.72
N SER A 156 -12.25 -11.91 -22.80
CA SER A 156 -13.72 -11.96 -22.96
C SER A 156 -14.41 -10.60 -22.85
N LEU A 157 -13.67 -9.55 -22.48
CA LEU A 157 -14.17 -8.18 -22.30
C LEU A 157 -13.69 -7.23 -23.40
N GLN A 158 -12.93 -7.73 -24.37
CA GLN A 158 -12.40 -6.95 -25.51
C GLN A 158 -13.26 -7.13 -26.78
N THR A 159 -14.43 -7.76 -26.66
CA THR A 159 -15.43 -8.00 -27.71
C THR A 159 -16.64 -7.10 -27.51
#